data_AF-A0A251XFC3-F1
#
_entry.id   AF-A0A251XFC3-F1
#
_cell.length_a   1.000
_cell.length_b   1.000
_cell.length_c   1.000
_cell.angle_alpha   90.00
_cell.angle_beta   90.00
_cell.angle_gamma   90.00
#
_symmetry.space_group_name_H-M   'P 1'
#
loop_
_entity.id
_entity.type
_entity.pdbx_description
1 polymer ?
#
loop_
_entity_poly.entity_id
_entity_poly.type
_entity_poly.pdbx_seq_one_letter_code
_entity_poly.pdbx_strand_id
1 'polypeptide(L)'
;MAAGTLGSEAFFNVFGRFQYLYEYQPYLQFNPVPRAQGFFLEPSYDAFVIGTLTLISLLTGRHFRGTIAVGILGVLMSRSATGLLLLLIIGVVVALRSRPGASIVVLSGLAVVGVASGTYLQSRLESFSTSGSSTNYRLVAPLQVLGDTLLHTPIGHALGSVSNILLGYDLYNGAELGTSLDNGLYVLVFYFGWIGLVLIAALAVMALRAMLRGGRSTWGAVAPLWLFGTLFFSGGIMLPEYAVMTALLIATLVACNESLVAPHAGTPSAPVRRRGHLPGPAGARQHARVGAPARP
;
A
#
# COMPACT_ATOMS: atom_id res chain seq x y z
N MET A 1 -6.61 -14.31 -19.43
CA MET A 1 -5.49 -15.26 -19.53
C MET A 1 -5.11 -15.58 -20.98
N ALA A 2 -6.05 -15.85 -21.90
CA ALA A 2 -5.72 -16.25 -23.29
C ALA A 2 -5.12 -15.15 -24.20
N ALA A 3 -5.37 -13.85 -23.95
CA ALA A 3 -4.84 -12.77 -24.80
C ALA A 3 -3.40 -12.36 -24.43
N GLY A 4 -3.02 -12.49 -23.16
CA GLY A 4 -1.64 -12.27 -22.69
C GLY A 4 -0.69 -13.38 -23.14
N THR A 5 -1.18 -14.61 -23.31
CA THR A 5 -0.41 -15.71 -23.91
C THR A 5 -0.18 -15.54 -25.42
N LEU A 6 -0.93 -14.66 -26.08
CA LEU A 6 -0.82 -14.37 -27.53
C LEU A 6 0.05 -13.14 -27.83
N GLY A 7 0.74 -12.55 -26.84
CA GLY A 7 1.72 -11.50 -27.09
C GLY A 7 1.15 -10.12 -27.47
N SER A 8 -0.15 -9.87 -27.26
CA SER A 8 -0.76 -8.60 -27.65
C SER A 8 -0.43 -7.48 -26.66
N GLU A 9 0.47 -6.56 -27.07
CA GLU A 9 0.88 -5.36 -26.31
C GLU A 9 -0.29 -4.44 -25.93
N ALA A 10 -1.38 -4.47 -26.72
CA ALA A 10 -2.53 -3.58 -26.54
C ALA A 10 -3.24 -3.73 -25.17
N PHE A 11 -3.10 -4.88 -24.50
CA PHE A 11 -3.75 -5.12 -23.21
C PHE A 11 -2.98 -4.57 -22.00
N PHE A 12 -1.68 -4.37 -22.12
CA PHE A 12 -0.82 -3.97 -21.00
C PHE A 12 0.02 -2.71 -21.27
N ASN A 13 0.06 -2.26 -22.51
CA ASN A 13 0.66 -1.01 -22.95
C ASN A 13 -0.36 -0.22 -23.81
N VAL A 14 -1.45 0.22 -23.16
CA VAL A 14 -2.57 0.93 -23.82
C VAL A 14 -2.10 2.22 -24.50
N PHE A 15 -1.05 2.84 -23.97
CA PHE A 15 -0.46 4.05 -24.53
C PHE A 15 0.61 3.78 -25.61
N GLY A 16 0.92 2.50 -25.87
CA GLY A 16 1.89 2.07 -26.87
C GLY A 16 3.23 2.80 -26.71
N ARG A 17 3.71 3.35 -27.82
CA ARG A 17 4.94 4.16 -27.88
C ARG A 17 4.93 5.46 -27.08
N PHE A 18 3.77 5.89 -26.61
CA PHE A 18 3.60 7.12 -25.83
C PHE A 18 3.65 6.86 -24.32
N GLN A 19 3.76 5.60 -23.90
CA GLN A 19 4.07 5.26 -22.52
C GLN A 19 5.51 5.71 -22.21
N TYR A 20 5.71 6.43 -21.10
CA TYR A 20 7.01 6.95 -20.65
C TYR A 20 8.13 5.89 -20.66
N LEU A 21 7.75 4.62 -20.53
CA LEU A 21 8.65 3.49 -20.37
C LEU A 21 8.75 2.61 -21.62
N TYR A 22 8.24 3.06 -22.78
CA TYR A 22 8.43 2.35 -24.05
C TYR A 22 9.91 2.20 -24.44
N GLU A 23 10.74 3.14 -23.96
CA GLU A 23 12.20 3.11 -24.08
C GLU A 23 12.84 1.89 -23.39
N TYR A 24 12.18 1.31 -22.39
CA TYR A 24 12.64 0.10 -21.68
C TYR A 24 12.15 -1.20 -22.32
N GLN A 25 11.63 -1.15 -23.55
CA GLN A 25 11.24 -2.33 -24.32
C GLN A 25 10.29 -3.27 -23.53
N PRO A 26 9.04 -2.86 -23.25
CA PRO A 26 8.07 -3.65 -22.50
C PRO A 26 7.56 -4.82 -23.35
N TYR A 27 8.44 -5.75 -23.71
CA TYR A 27 8.07 -7.01 -24.34
C TYR A 27 7.58 -7.99 -23.28
N LEU A 28 6.63 -8.84 -23.68
CA LEU A 28 6.20 -10.00 -22.91
C LEU A 28 7.38 -10.98 -22.79
N GLN A 29 8.19 -10.82 -21.74
CA GLN A 29 9.20 -11.82 -21.41
C GLN A 29 8.51 -13.06 -20.83
N PHE A 30 8.42 -14.12 -21.64
CA PHE A 30 8.04 -15.45 -21.19
C PHE A 30 9.18 -16.07 -20.37
N ASN A 31 9.41 -15.52 -19.19
CA ASN A 31 10.21 -16.19 -18.16
C ASN A 31 9.45 -17.43 -17.68
N PRO A 32 10.14 -18.49 -17.18
CA PRO A 32 9.50 -19.67 -16.61
C PRO A 32 8.55 -19.34 -15.44
N VAL A 33 8.63 -18.11 -14.92
CA VAL A 33 7.64 -17.49 -14.05
C VAL A 33 7.04 -16.28 -14.78
N PRO A 34 5.76 -16.31 -15.18
CA PRO A 34 5.10 -15.16 -15.79
C PRO A 34 5.12 -13.98 -14.82
N ARG A 35 5.79 -12.88 -15.20
CA ARG A 35 5.73 -11.60 -14.46
C ARG A 35 4.67 -10.73 -15.11
N ALA A 36 3.85 -10.06 -14.30
CA ALA A 36 2.91 -9.08 -14.80
C ALA A 36 3.70 -7.88 -15.36
N GLN A 37 3.97 -7.90 -16.66
CA GLN A 37 4.42 -6.75 -17.46
C GLN A 37 3.17 -5.88 -17.69
N GLY A 38 2.62 -5.27 -16.63
CA GLY A 38 1.46 -4.37 -16.69
C GLY A 38 1.87 -2.91 -16.65
N PHE A 39 0.90 -2.00 -16.44
CA PHE A 39 1.12 -0.56 -16.17
C PHE A 39 2.21 -0.25 -15.13
N PHE A 40 2.59 -1.25 -14.32
CA PHE A 40 3.66 -1.17 -13.34
C PHE A 40 4.81 -2.11 -13.74
N LEU A 41 6.01 -1.54 -13.91
CA LEU A 41 7.22 -2.25 -14.35
C LEU A 41 7.74 -3.29 -13.37
N GLU A 42 7.42 -3.16 -12.08
CA GLU A 42 7.94 -4.01 -11.04
C GLU A 42 6.82 -4.62 -10.18
N PRO A 43 6.89 -5.94 -9.89
CA PRO A 43 6.02 -6.62 -8.92
C PRO A 43 5.85 -5.85 -7.60
N SER A 44 6.96 -5.26 -7.14
CA SER A 44 7.02 -4.53 -5.89
C SER A 44 6.16 -3.27 -5.92
N TYR A 45 6.17 -2.54 -7.03
CA TYR A 45 5.40 -1.33 -7.22
C TYR A 45 3.90 -1.60 -7.41
N ASP A 46 3.55 -2.68 -8.11
CA ASP A 46 2.15 -3.13 -8.24
C ASP A 46 1.54 -3.47 -6.85
N ALA A 47 2.28 -4.25 -6.04
CA ALA A 47 1.86 -4.57 -4.68
C ALA A 47 1.67 -3.31 -3.80
N PHE A 48 2.54 -2.30 -3.99
CA PHE A 48 2.41 -1.01 -3.32
C PHE A 48 1.10 -0.31 -3.69
N VAL A 49 0.77 -0.20 -4.98
CA VAL A 49 -0.45 0.49 -5.41
C VAL A 49 -1.69 -0.25 -4.91
N ILE A 50 -1.75 -1.57 -5.13
CA ILE A 50 -2.88 -2.40 -4.70
C ILE A 50 -3.09 -2.30 -3.19
N GLY A 51 -2.03 -2.48 -2.38
CA GLY A 51 -2.16 -2.44 -0.94
C GLY A 51 -2.50 -1.03 -0.40
N THR A 52 -2.00 0.02 -1.04
CA THR A 52 -2.32 1.41 -0.67
C THR A 52 -3.80 1.72 -0.93
N LEU A 53 -4.32 1.38 -2.12
CA LEU A 53 -5.74 1.55 -2.44
C LEU A 53 -6.66 0.69 -1.57
N THR A 54 -6.21 -0.52 -1.23
CA THR A 54 -6.91 -1.41 -0.29
C THR A 54 -7.04 -0.75 1.07
N LEU A 55 -5.95 -0.19 1.61
CA LEU A 55 -5.98 0.50 2.90
C LEU A 55 -6.84 1.77 2.89
N ILE A 56 -6.76 2.58 1.85
CA ILE A 56 -7.64 3.76 1.68
C ILE A 56 -9.12 3.31 1.72
N SER A 57 -9.45 2.24 1.00
CA SER A 57 -10.82 1.70 0.97
C SER A 57 -11.27 1.15 2.32
N LEU A 58 -10.36 0.50 3.07
CA LEU A 58 -10.65 -0.03 4.42
C LEU A 58 -10.79 1.09 5.46
N LEU A 59 -10.00 2.15 5.36
CA LEU A 59 -10.09 3.34 6.22
C LEU A 59 -11.42 4.09 5.99
N THR A 60 -11.88 4.16 4.75
CA THR A 60 -13.16 4.81 4.39
C THR A 60 -14.39 3.93 4.60
N GLY A 61 -14.21 2.65 4.99
CA GLY A 61 -15.29 1.73 5.34
C GLY A 61 -16.13 1.22 4.15
N ARG A 62 -15.68 1.42 2.91
CA ARG A 62 -16.40 0.96 1.72
C ARG A 62 -16.14 -0.52 1.43
N HIS A 63 -17.21 -1.28 1.16
CA HIS A 63 -17.19 -2.67 0.66
C HIS A 63 -16.17 -3.61 1.34
N PHE A 64 -16.08 -3.55 2.68
CA PHE A 64 -15.06 -4.22 3.51
C PHE A 64 -14.63 -5.62 3.05
N ARG A 65 -15.57 -6.55 2.88
CA ARG A 65 -15.25 -7.95 2.50
C ARG A 65 -14.67 -8.05 1.09
N GLY A 66 -15.23 -7.32 0.14
CA GLY A 66 -14.75 -7.29 -1.25
C GLY A 66 -13.37 -6.66 -1.35
N THR A 67 -13.15 -5.57 -0.64
CA THR A 67 -11.85 -4.89 -0.57
C THR A 67 -10.75 -5.79 -0.02
N ILE A 68 -11.01 -6.52 1.07
CA ILE A 68 -10.03 -7.46 1.62
C ILE A 68 -9.72 -8.57 0.61
N ALA A 69 -10.74 -9.17 0.00
CA ALA A 69 -10.56 -10.26 -0.95
C ALA A 69 -9.75 -9.82 -2.18
N VAL A 70 -10.12 -8.69 -2.78
CA VAL A 70 -9.43 -8.13 -3.95
C VAL A 70 -8.02 -7.68 -3.60
N GLY A 71 -7.81 -7.04 -2.44
CA GLY A 71 -6.49 -6.59 -2.00
C GLY A 71 -5.51 -7.74 -1.75
N ILE A 72 -5.94 -8.78 -1.03
CA ILE A 72 -5.13 -9.99 -0.79
C ILE A 72 -4.82 -10.68 -2.12
N LEU A 73 -5.85 -10.91 -2.95
CA LEU A 73 -5.66 -11.56 -4.25
C LEU A 73 -4.71 -10.76 -5.14
N GLY A 74 -4.86 -9.44 -5.20
CA GLY A 74 -3.99 -8.56 -5.97
C GLY A 74 -2.53 -8.63 -5.52
N VAL A 75 -2.28 -8.55 -4.21
CA VAL A 75 -0.91 -8.69 -3.67
C VAL A 75 -0.33 -10.08 -3.95
N LEU A 76 -1.12 -11.15 -3.84
CA LEU A 76 -0.69 -12.50 -4.21
C LEU A 76 -0.33 -12.61 -5.70
N MET A 77 -1.15 -12.02 -6.57
CA MET A 77 -0.96 -12.03 -8.02
C MET A 77 0.22 -11.16 -8.46
N SER A 78 0.55 -10.10 -7.71
CA SER A 78 1.73 -9.28 -7.99
C SER A 78 3.05 -10.07 -7.94
N ARG A 79 3.08 -11.20 -7.20
CA ARG A 79 4.29 -12.01 -6.93
C ARG A 79 5.46 -11.20 -6.36
N SER A 80 5.16 -10.16 -5.59
CA SER A 80 6.15 -9.35 -4.88
C SER A 80 6.57 -9.98 -3.55
N ALA A 81 7.84 -10.31 -3.37
CA ALA A 81 8.36 -10.77 -2.08
C ALA A 81 8.11 -9.73 -0.96
N THR A 82 8.38 -8.45 -1.21
CA THR A 82 8.13 -7.36 -0.26
C THR A 82 6.64 -7.20 0.04
N GLY A 83 5.79 -7.28 -0.99
CA GLY A 83 4.34 -7.17 -0.85
C GLY A 83 3.75 -8.30 -0.02
N LEU A 84 4.20 -9.54 -0.27
CA LEU A 84 3.81 -10.72 0.51
C LEU A 84 4.26 -10.60 1.97
N LEU A 85 5.51 -10.19 2.21
CA LEU A 85 6.04 -10.03 3.55
C LEU A 85 5.25 -8.97 4.33
N LEU A 86 4.97 -7.82 3.72
CA LEU A 86 4.13 -6.78 4.34
C LEU A 86 2.70 -7.26 4.61
N LEU A 87 2.11 -8.03 3.68
CA LEU A 87 0.80 -8.62 3.89
C LEU A 87 0.78 -9.56 5.11
N LEU A 88 1.82 -10.39 5.27
CA LEU A 88 1.96 -11.29 6.42
C LEU A 88 2.09 -10.51 7.73
N ILE A 89 2.99 -9.51 7.78
CA ILE A 89 3.17 -8.65 8.96
C ILE A 89 1.85 -7.95 9.32
N ILE A 90 1.19 -7.34 8.35
CA ILE A 90 -0.07 -6.62 8.57
C ILE A 90 -1.16 -7.57 9.05
N GLY A 91 -1.27 -8.76 8.46
CA GLY A 91 -2.25 -9.75 8.90
C GLY A 91 -2.04 -10.16 10.35
N VAL A 92 -0.78 -10.30 10.80
CA VAL A 92 -0.48 -10.58 12.22
C VAL A 92 -0.95 -9.43 13.11
N VAL A 93 -0.67 -8.18 12.73
CA VAL A 93 -1.14 -7.00 13.48
C VAL A 93 -2.67 -6.95 13.52
N VAL A 94 -3.34 -7.25 12.41
CA VAL A 94 -4.81 -7.33 12.35
C VAL A 94 -5.33 -8.43 13.27
N ALA A 95 -4.71 -9.61 13.29
CA ALA A 95 -5.08 -10.71 14.17
C ALA A 95 -4.97 -10.32 15.64
N LEU A 96 -3.82 -9.75 16.05
CA LEU A 96 -3.56 -9.31 17.43
C LEU A 96 -4.53 -8.23 17.93
N ARG A 97 -5.09 -7.42 17.03
CA ARG A 97 -6.07 -6.38 17.37
C ARG A 97 -7.53 -6.82 17.17
N SER A 98 -7.77 -8.04 16.69
CA SER A 98 -9.11 -8.56 16.42
C SER A 98 -9.66 -9.36 17.60
N ARG A 99 -10.99 -9.55 17.63
CA ARG A 99 -11.64 -10.50 18.55
C ARG A 99 -11.11 -11.92 18.30
N PRO A 100 -11.07 -12.81 19.30
CA PRO A 100 -10.44 -14.13 19.20
C PRO A 100 -10.94 -14.96 18.00
N GLY A 101 -12.25 -14.98 17.75
CA GLY A 101 -12.81 -15.69 16.59
C GLY A 101 -12.33 -15.13 15.24
N ALA A 102 -12.23 -13.81 15.11
CA ALA A 102 -11.71 -13.18 13.89
C ALA A 102 -10.19 -13.35 13.76
N SER A 103 -9.46 -13.33 14.87
CA SER A 103 -8.02 -13.59 14.90
C SER A 103 -7.69 -14.98 14.37
N ILE A 104 -8.44 -16.00 14.78
CA ILE A 104 -8.25 -17.38 14.28
C ILE A 104 -8.44 -17.43 12.76
N VAL A 105 -9.50 -16.80 12.24
CA VAL A 105 -9.76 -16.76 10.79
C VAL A 105 -8.60 -16.09 10.03
N VAL A 106 -8.12 -14.95 10.52
CA VAL A 106 -7.00 -14.23 9.90
C VAL A 106 -5.71 -15.05 9.95
N LEU A 107 -5.38 -15.65 11.10
CA LEU A 107 -4.17 -16.47 11.25
C LEU A 107 -4.23 -17.74 10.38
N SER A 108 -5.38 -18.40 10.27
CA SER A 108 -5.57 -19.53 9.36
C SER A 108 -5.37 -19.12 7.90
N GLY A 109 -5.93 -17.97 7.49
CA GLY A 109 -5.71 -17.43 6.14
C GLY A 109 -4.24 -17.10 5.88
N LEU A 110 -3.56 -16.50 6.85
CA LEU A 110 -2.13 -16.24 6.78
C LEU A 110 -1.29 -17.51 6.68
N ALA A 111 -1.65 -18.58 7.41
CA ALA A 111 -0.97 -19.86 7.32
C ALA A 111 -1.08 -20.45 5.92
N VAL A 112 -2.27 -20.39 5.30
CA VAL A 112 -2.48 -20.84 3.90
C VAL A 112 -1.62 -20.02 2.93
N VAL A 113 -1.61 -18.68 3.07
CA VAL A 113 -0.77 -17.81 2.24
C VAL A 113 0.72 -18.10 2.45
N GLY A 114 1.15 -18.30 3.69
CA GLY A 114 2.53 -18.62 4.05
C GLY A 114 2.98 -19.95 3.45
N VAL A 115 2.15 -20.99 3.51
CA VAL A 115 2.44 -22.29 2.88
C VAL A 115 2.49 -22.15 1.34
N ALA A 116 1.51 -21.48 0.74
CA ALA A 116 1.45 -21.31 -0.72
C ALA A 116 2.60 -20.46 -1.29
N SER A 117 3.14 -19.53 -0.50
CA SER A 117 4.27 -18.66 -0.87
C SER A 117 5.62 -19.13 -0.31
N GLY A 118 5.64 -20.17 0.53
CA GLY A 118 6.82 -20.57 1.30
C GLY A 118 8.01 -20.98 0.44
N THR A 119 7.78 -21.80 -0.59
CA THR A 119 8.84 -22.23 -1.51
C THR A 119 9.43 -21.05 -2.29
N TYR A 120 8.58 -20.11 -2.71
CA TYR A 120 9.01 -18.87 -3.35
C TYR A 120 9.86 -18.03 -2.38
N LEU A 121 9.36 -17.75 -1.17
CA LEU A 121 10.11 -16.96 -0.18
C LEU A 121 11.42 -17.63 0.21
N GLN A 122 11.44 -18.96 0.37
CA GLN A 122 12.66 -19.73 0.64
C GLN A 122 13.69 -19.56 -0.48
N SER A 123 13.28 -19.70 -1.76
CA SER A 123 14.20 -19.48 -2.89
C SER A 123 14.78 -18.06 -2.92
N ARG A 124 13.99 -17.06 -2.47
CA ARG A 124 14.45 -15.67 -2.33
C ARG A 124 15.45 -15.54 -1.18
N LEU A 125 15.22 -16.20 -0.05
CA LEU A 125 16.18 -16.23 1.07
C LEU A 125 17.50 -16.90 0.68
N GLU A 126 17.46 -18.05 -0.01
CA GLU A 126 18.67 -18.77 -0.45
C GLU A 126 19.50 -17.94 -1.44
N SER A 127 18.83 -17.16 -2.30
CA SER A 127 19.51 -16.25 -3.22
C SER A 127 20.22 -15.07 -2.53
N PHE A 128 19.96 -14.80 -1.24
CA PHE A 128 20.55 -13.68 -0.49
C PHE A 128 22.08 -13.79 -0.38
N SER A 129 22.60 -15.00 -0.17
CA SER A 129 24.04 -15.28 -0.05
C SER A 129 24.75 -15.49 -1.39
N THR A 130 24.00 -15.61 -2.49
CA THR A 130 24.59 -15.85 -3.81
C THR A 130 24.99 -14.52 -4.45
N SER A 131 26.30 -14.28 -4.54
CA SER A 131 26.85 -13.10 -5.23
C SER A 131 26.36 -13.03 -6.68
N GLY A 132 26.02 -11.82 -7.15
CA GLY A 132 25.44 -11.61 -8.48
C GLY A 132 23.98 -12.04 -8.61
N SER A 133 23.31 -12.49 -7.56
CA SER A 133 21.85 -12.71 -7.63
C SER A 133 21.09 -11.38 -7.52
N SER A 134 19.89 -11.32 -8.10
CA SER A 134 19.00 -10.16 -7.96
C SER A 134 18.64 -9.82 -6.50
N THR A 135 18.59 -10.81 -5.61
CA THR A 135 18.29 -10.55 -4.19
C THR A 135 19.51 -9.99 -3.46
N ASN A 136 20.70 -10.52 -3.73
CA ASN A 136 21.95 -10.02 -3.19
C ASN A 136 22.20 -8.57 -3.64
N TYR A 137 22.01 -8.30 -4.93
CA TYR A 137 22.08 -6.96 -5.52
C TYR A 137 21.13 -5.94 -4.87
N ARG A 138 19.96 -6.40 -4.40
CA ARG A 138 18.93 -5.54 -3.78
C ARG A 138 19.14 -5.24 -2.31
N LEU A 139 19.75 -6.17 -1.58
CA LEU A 139 19.76 -6.15 -0.11
C LEU A 139 21.15 -6.10 0.50
N VAL A 140 22.15 -6.72 -0.13
CA VAL A 140 23.48 -6.88 0.46
C VAL A 140 24.50 -5.99 -0.24
N ALA A 141 24.59 -6.10 -1.56
CA ALA A 141 25.57 -5.38 -2.37
C ALA A 141 25.55 -3.84 -2.14
N PRO A 142 24.37 -3.19 -2.01
CA PRO A 142 24.30 -1.75 -1.76
C PRO A 142 24.83 -1.30 -0.40
N LEU A 143 24.96 -2.20 0.59
CA LEU A 143 25.38 -1.82 1.94
C LEU A 143 26.78 -1.21 1.95
N GLN A 144 27.67 -1.67 1.07
CA GLN A 144 29.00 -1.07 0.91
C GLN A 144 28.89 0.39 0.42
N VAL A 145 28.09 0.64 -0.61
CA VAL A 145 27.84 1.98 -1.16
C VAL A 145 27.25 2.91 -0.10
N LEU A 146 26.32 2.41 0.72
CA LEU A 146 25.72 3.20 1.80
C LEU A 146 26.72 3.48 2.92
N GLY A 147 27.58 2.52 3.27
CA GLY A 147 28.67 2.73 4.22
C GLY A 147 29.59 3.85 3.77
N ASP A 148 30.05 3.79 2.52
CA ASP A 148 30.92 4.83 1.96
C ASP A 148 30.20 6.18 1.82
N THR A 149 28.91 6.19 1.50
CA THR A 149 28.08 7.40 1.49
C THR A 149 28.04 8.05 2.87
N LEU A 150 27.77 7.28 3.93
CA LEU A 150 27.69 7.81 5.28
C LEU A 150 29.04 8.31 5.83
N LEU A 151 30.16 7.76 5.34
CA LEU A 151 31.51 8.16 5.74
C LEU A 151 32.04 9.37 4.96
N HIS A 152 31.82 9.42 3.65
CA HIS A 152 32.47 10.39 2.76
C HIS A 152 31.53 11.47 2.25
N THR A 153 30.23 11.20 2.15
CA THR A 153 29.19 12.15 1.73
C THR A 153 28.03 12.16 2.75
N PRO A 154 28.26 12.64 3.99
CA PRO A 154 27.33 12.46 5.11
C PRO A 154 25.97 13.14 4.93
N ILE A 155 25.84 14.10 4.01
CA ILE A 155 24.58 14.78 3.66
C ILE A 155 23.87 14.08 2.47
N GLY A 156 24.53 13.10 1.86
CA GLY A 156 24.05 12.34 0.71
C GLY A 156 24.64 12.81 -0.61
N HIS A 157 24.13 12.24 -1.70
CA HIS A 157 24.56 12.52 -3.08
C HIS A 157 23.56 13.38 -3.86
N ALA A 158 24.01 13.99 -4.95
CA ALA A 158 23.14 14.73 -5.86
C ALA A 158 22.09 13.82 -6.52
N LEU A 159 20.87 14.32 -6.70
CA LEU A 159 19.79 13.58 -7.37
C LEU A 159 20.20 13.17 -8.79
N GLY A 160 19.91 11.92 -9.15
CA GLY A 160 20.28 11.36 -10.46
C GLY A 160 21.71 10.83 -10.56
N SER A 161 22.53 10.92 -9.50
CA SER A 161 23.92 10.44 -9.53
C SER A 161 24.09 8.93 -9.33
N VAL A 162 23.01 8.21 -8.97
CA VAL A 162 23.04 6.78 -8.57
C VAL A 162 23.82 5.91 -9.56
N SER A 163 23.49 5.99 -10.86
CA SER A 163 24.16 5.18 -11.89
C SER A 163 25.66 5.45 -11.93
N ASN A 164 26.06 6.73 -12.00
CA ASN A 164 27.47 7.12 -12.10
C ASN A 164 28.31 6.67 -10.89
N ILE A 165 27.72 6.72 -9.68
CA ILE A 165 28.41 6.29 -8.47
C ILE A 165 28.49 4.76 -8.42
N LEU A 166 27.42 4.04 -8.75
CA LEU A 166 27.37 2.57 -8.73
C LEU A 166 28.35 1.92 -9.70
N LEU A 167 28.62 2.54 -10.85
CA LEU A 167 29.63 2.07 -11.81
C LEU A 167 31.02 1.93 -11.19
N GLY A 168 31.32 2.61 -10.07
CA GLY A 168 32.58 2.48 -9.34
C GLY A 168 32.66 1.32 -8.36
N TYR A 169 31.57 0.57 -8.14
CA TYR A 169 31.49 -0.47 -7.11
C TYR A 169 31.42 -1.90 -7.67
N ASP A 170 31.52 -2.10 -9.00
CA ASP A 170 31.46 -3.41 -9.66
C ASP A 170 30.33 -4.32 -9.14
N LEU A 171 29.15 -3.74 -8.89
CA LEU A 171 28.00 -4.46 -8.36
C LEU A 171 27.26 -5.15 -9.50
N TYR A 172 27.15 -6.48 -9.47
CA TYR A 172 26.49 -7.24 -10.53
C TYR A 172 25.05 -7.63 -10.16
N ASN A 173 24.13 -7.49 -11.11
CA ASN A 173 22.77 -8.01 -11.05
C ASN A 173 22.59 -9.08 -12.14
N GLY A 174 22.89 -10.33 -11.81
CA GLY A 174 23.02 -11.41 -12.78
C GLY A 174 24.30 -11.25 -13.58
N ALA A 175 24.17 -11.14 -14.91
CA ALA A 175 25.30 -10.97 -15.82
C ALA A 175 25.65 -9.50 -16.11
N GLU A 176 24.82 -8.55 -15.67
CA GLU A 176 24.97 -7.13 -16.00
C GLU A 176 25.49 -6.33 -14.81
N LEU A 177 26.23 -5.26 -15.11
CA LEU A 177 26.63 -4.29 -14.11
C LEU A 177 25.40 -3.49 -13.66
N GLY A 178 25.22 -3.39 -12.36
CA GLY A 178 24.13 -2.70 -11.73
C GLY A 178 24.28 -1.19 -11.79
N THR A 179 23.21 -0.52 -12.21
CA THR A 179 23.16 0.94 -12.38
C THR A 179 22.07 1.60 -11.53
N SER A 180 21.35 0.83 -10.72
CA SER A 180 20.22 1.28 -9.90
C SER A 180 20.25 0.75 -8.46
N LEU A 181 19.67 1.51 -7.53
CA LEU A 181 19.37 1.00 -6.19
C LEU A 181 17.90 0.54 -6.14
N ASP A 182 17.71 -0.78 -6.13
CA ASP A 182 16.40 -1.43 -6.17
C ASP A 182 15.77 -1.60 -4.76
N ASN A 183 15.98 -0.62 -3.88
CA ASN A 183 15.44 -0.57 -2.52
C ASN A 183 15.25 0.90 -2.11
N GLY A 184 14.00 1.32 -1.87
CA GLY A 184 13.68 2.71 -1.57
C GLY A 184 14.36 3.26 -0.32
N LEU A 185 14.57 2.45 0.71
CA LEU A 185 15.33 2.87 1.90
C LEU A 185 16.78 3.21 1.56
N TYR A 186 17.39 2.40 0.70
CA TYR A 186 18.78 2.61 0.29
C TYR A 186 18.89 3.83 -0.60
N VAL A 187 17.93 4.06 -1.50
CA VAL A 187 17.83 5.29 -2.28
C VAL A 187 17.76 6.53 -1.39
N LEU A 188 16.95 6.48 -0.32
CA LEU A 188 16.82 7.60 0.61
C LEU A 188 18.11 7.85 1.41
N VAL A 189 18.76 6.79 1.90
CA VAL A 189 20.07 6.95 2.59
C VAL A 189 21.15 7.42 1.62
N PHE A 190 21.14 6.96 0.37
CA PHE A 190 22.08 7.39 -0.65
C PHE A 190 21.95 8.90 -0.94
N TYR A 191 20.73 9.39 -1.17
CA TYR A 191 20.52 10.81 -1.51
C TYR A 191 20.57 11.76 -0.32
N PHE A 192 20.28 11.30 0.90
CA PHE A 192 20.16 12.18 2.07
C PHE A 192 21.10 11.83 3.23
N GLY A 193 21.98 10.84 3.06
CA GLY A 193 22.99 10.43 4.04
C GLY A 193 22.42 10.17 5.43
N TRP A 194 23.08 10.75 6.44
CA TRP A 194 22.66 10.63 7.85
C TRP A 194 21.28 11.23 8.12
N ILE A 195 20.90 12.30 7.41
CA ILE A 195 19.59 12.93 7.56
C ILE A 195 18.50 11.94 7.12
N GLY A 196 18.70 11.30 5.95
CA GLY A 196 17.80 10.26 5.45
C GLY A 196 17.66 9.09 6.43
N LEU A 197 18.80 8.61 6.94
CA LEU A 197 18.82 7.50 7.91
C LEU A 197 18.06 7.82 9.20
N VAL A 198 18.26 9.02 9.76
CA VAL A 198 17.56 9.47 10.97
C VAL A 198 16.06 9.60 10.72
N LEU A 199 15.65 10.15 9.58
CA LEU A 199 14.23 10.28 9.22
C LEU A 199 13.56 8.91 9.04
N ILE A 200 14.24 7.96 8.40
CA ILE A 200 13.79 6.56 8.29
C ILE A 200 13.61 5.94 9.68
N ALA A 201 14.59 6.10 10.57
CA ALA A 201 14.49 5.58 11.93
C ALA A 201 13.32 6.22 12.71
N ALA A 202 13.11 7.53 12.54
CA ALA A 202 11.98 8.24 13.13
C ALA A 202 10.64 7.70 12.60
N LEU A 203 10.53 7.47 11.28
CA LEU A 203 9.34 6.87 10.66
C LEU A 203 9.08 5.46 11.21
N ALA A 204 10.11 4.63 11.37
CA ALA A 204 9.99 3.30 11.96
C ALA A 204 9.45 3.36 13.40
N VAL A 205 9.98 4.27 14.22
CA VAL A 205 9.51 4.49 15.60
C VAL A 205 8.06 4.98 15.62
N MET A 206 7.69 5.89 14.72
CA MET A 206 6.31 6.38 14.62
C MET A 206 5.34 5.28 14.19
N ALA A 207 5.72 4.45 13.21
CA ALA A 207 4.93 3.30 12.77
C ALA A 207 4.72 2.30 13.92
N LEU A 208 5.79 1.96 14.65
CA LEU A 208 5.71 1.05 15.79
C LEU A 208 4.84 1.64 16.92
N ARG A 209 5.00 2.92 17.25
CA ARG A 209 4.15 3.60 18.24
C ARG A 209 2.69 3.61 17.83
N ALA A 210 2.39 3.84 16.55
CA ALA A 210 1.02 3.81 16.04
C ALA A 210 0.41 2.40 16.14
N MET A 211 1.20 1.36 15.87
CA MET A 211 0.81 -0.04 16.00
C MET A 211 0.48 -0.41 17.46
N LEU A 212 1.27 0.06 18.42
CA LEU A 212 1.15 -0.29 19.84
C LEU A 212 0.13 0.58 20.62
N ARG A 213 -0.23 1.76 20.11
CA ARG A 213 -1.21 2.64 20.78
C ARG A 213 -2.60 1.99 20.85
N GLY A 214 -3.11 1.86 22.08
CA GLY A 214 -4.50 1.52 22.36
C GLY A 214 -5.46 2.63 21.90
N GLY A 215 -6.68 2.28 21.53
CA GLY A 215 -7.74 3.25 21.16
C GLY A 215 -7.81 3.65 19.68
N ARG A 216 -6.79 3.36 18.85
CA ARG A 216 -6.89 3.50 17.38
C ARG A 216 -7.68 2.35 16.77
N SER A 217 -8.41 2.63 15.68
CA SER A 217 -8.97 1.59 14.82
C SER A 217 -7.84 0.68 14.28
N THR A 218 -8.16 -0.59 14.00
CA THR A 218 -7.17 -1.55 13.47
C THR A 218 -6.45 -1.00 12.23
N TRP A 219 -7.21 -0.43 11.29
CA TRP A 219 -6.65 0.16 10.07
C TRP A 219 -5.86 1.44 10.31
N GLY A 220 -6.25 2.25 11.30
CA GLY A 220 -5.50 3.42 11.73
C GLY A 220 -4.18 3.09 12.44
N ALA A 221 -4.02 1.85 12.94
CA ALA A 221 -2.76 1.32 13.48
C ALA A 221 -1.90 0.66 12.40
N VAL A 222 -2.54 0.01 11.41
CA VAL A 222 -1.88 -0.66 10.27
C VAL A 222 -1.33 0.34 9.25
N ALA A 223 -2.02 1.44 8.98
CA ALA A 223 -1.63 2.31 7.86
C ALA A 223 -0.26 3.00 8.02
N PRO A 224 0.17 3.45 9.21
CA PRO A 224 1.56 3.92 9.40
C PRO A 224 2.61 2.82 9.20
N LEU A 225 2.28 1.58 9.59
CA LEU A 225 3.13 0.42 9.34
C LEU A 225 3.23 0.12 7.84
N TRP A 226 2.13 0.22 7.10
CA TRP A 226 2.16 0.12 5.65
C TRP A 226 3.04 1.20 5.04
N LEU A 227 2.80 2.49 5.37
CA LEU A 227 3.60 3.62 4.87
C LEU A 227 5.10 3.48 5.15
N PHE A 228 5.49 2.93 6.30
CA PHE A 228 6.88 2.61 6.55
C PHE A 228 7.35 1.42 5.70
N GLY A 229 6.54 0.36 5.63
CA GLY A 229 6.78 -0.79 4.79
C GLY A 229 6.94 -0.44 3.31
N THR A 230 6.25 0.59 2.82
CA THR A 230 6.34 0.99 1.42
C THR A 230 7.70 1.53 1.01
N LEU A 231 8.56 1.88 1.98
CA LEU A 231 9.93 2.31 1.72
C LEU A 231 10.83 1.15 1.26
N PHE A 232 10.44 -0.10 1.54
CA PHE A 232 11.16 -1.30 1.09
C PHE A 232 10.80 -1.71 -0.34
N PHE A 233 9.82 -1.07 -0.97
CA PHE A 233 9.58 -1.27 -2.40
C PHE A 233 10.74 -0.68 -3.21
N SER A 234 11.04 -1.30 -4.35
CA SER A 234 12.15 -0.92 -5.24
C SER A 234 11.91 0.47 -5.88
N GLY A 235 12.85 0.95 -6.70
CA GLY A 235 13.14 2.32 -7.15
C GLY A 235 11.99 3.23 -7.62
N GLY A 236 10.76 2.73 -7.64
CA GLY A 236 9.55 3.51 -7.77
C GLY A 236 9.31 4.55 -6.67
N ILE A 237 10.09 4.58 -5.58
CA ILE A 237 9.96 5.62 -4.54
C ILE A 237 10.13 7.05 -5.08
N MET A 238 10.90 7.21 -6.16
CA MET A 238 11.14 8.50 -6.82
C MET A 238 10.07 8.83 -7.88
N LEU A 239 9.13 7.93 -8.15
CA LEU A 239 8.07 8.15 -9.13
C LEU A 239 7.01 9.12 -8.57
N PRO A 240 6.48 10.04 -9.39
CA PRO A 240 5.37 10.90 -8.99
C PRO A 240 4.17 10.13 -8.44
N GLU A 241 3.88 8.97 -9.03
CA GLU A 241 2.78 8.10 -8.65
C GLU A 241 2.95 7.54 -7.22
N TYR A 242 4.19 7.30 -6.78
CA TYR A 242 4.47 6.90 -5.40
C TYR A 242 4.14 8.02 -4.42
N ALA A 243 4.56 9.24 -4.76
CA ALA A 243 4.28 10.42 -3.96
C ALA A 243 2.76 10.67 -3.87
N VAL A 244 2.04 10.56 -4.99
CA VAL A 244 0.58 10.73 -5.04
C VAL A 244 -0.13 9.67 -4.20
N MET A 245 0.20 8.39 -4.35
CA MET A 245 -0.43 7.30 -3.59
C MET A 245 -0.16 7.43 -2.09
N THR A 246 1.07 7.75 -1.72
CA THR A 246 1.48 8.04 -0.34
C THR A 246 0.70 9.22 0.24
N ALA A 247 0.61 10.33 -0.50
CA ALA A 247 -0.12 11.52 -0.10
C ALA A 247 -1.61 11.25 0.08
N LEU A 248 -2.24 10.48 -0.81
CA LEU A 248 -3.65 10.09 -0.71
C LEU A 248 -3.93 9.26 0.54
N LEU A 249 -3.05 8.31 0.88
CA LEU A 249 -3.19 7.53 2.11
C LEU A 249 -3.03 8.41 3.36
N ILE A 250 -2.04 9.30 3.38
CA ILE A 250 -1.82 10.25 4.48
C ILE A 250 -3.04 11.16 4.64
N ALA A 251 -3.55 11.74 3.55
CA ALA A 251 -4.73 12.60 3.58
C ALA A 251 -5.97 11.85 4.09
N THR A 252 -6.15 10.60 3.67
CA THR A 252 -7.24 9.74 4.17
C THR A 252 -7.10 9.48 5.66
N LEU A 253 -5.88 9.19 6.14
CA LEU A 253 -5.62 8.99 7.57
C LEU A 253 -5.91 10.23 8.41
N VAL A 254 -5.51 11.41 7.92
CA VAL A 254 -5.78 12.68 8.58
C VAL A 254 -7.29 12.93 8.66
N ALA A 255 -8.01 12.81 7.53
CA ALA A 255 -9.47 12.99 7.49
C ALA A 255 -10.21 12.00 8.41
N CYS A 256 -9.78 10.73 8.46
CA CYS A 256 -10.34 9.73 9.36
C CYS A 256 -9.99 9.98 10.84
N ASN A 257 -8.83 10.55 11.15
CA ASN A 257 -8.48 10.93 12.53
C ASN A 257 -9.24 12.18 12.96
N GLU A 258 -9.39 13.20 12.11
CA GLU A 258 -10.14 14.42 12.41
C GLU A 258 -11.61 14.14 12.67
N SER A 259 -12.23 13.26 11.88
CA SER A 259 -13.60 12.79 12.13
C SER A 259 -13.76 12.00 13.44
N LEU A 260 -12.68 11.39 13.96
CA LEU A 260 -12.66 10.73 15.28
C LEU A 260 -12.41 11.71 16.44
N VAL A 261 -11.78 12.87 16.20
CA VAL A 261 -11.52 13.93 17.20
C VAL A 261 -12.68 14.95 17.26
N ALA A 262 -13.41 15.14 16.17
CA ALA A 262 -14.57 16.03 16.07
C ALA A 262 -15.98 15.43 16.38
N PRO A 263 -16.21 14.37 17.19
CA PRO A 263 -17.58 13.99 17.52
C PRO A 263 -18.29 14.94 18.52
N HIS A 264 -17.60 15.93 19.11
CA HIS A 264 -18.14 16.75 20.21
C HIS A 264 -18.10 18.28 19.98
N ALA A 265 -17.79 18.75 18.77
CA ALA A 265 -17.92 20.17 18.43
C ALA A 265 -19.12 20.37 17.48
N GLY A 266 -20.32 20.24 18.02
CA GLY A 266 -21.55 20.53 17.28
C GLY A 266 -22.76 19.81 17.85
N THR A 267 -23.55 20.54 18.62
CA THR A 267 -24.94 20.23 18.98
C THR A 267 -25.72 19.54 17.85
N PRO A 268 -26.63 18.59 18.16
CA PRO A 268 -27.40 17.87 17.15
C PRO A 268 -28.41 18.83 16.51
N SER A 269 -28.06 19.42 15.38
CA SER A 269 -29.04 20.07 14.51
C SER A 269 -29.85 18.98 13.82
N ALA A 270 -31.01 18.71 14.42
CA ALA A 270 -32.27 18.19 13.89
C ALA A 270 -32.22 17.12 12.76
N PRO A 271 -32.97 16.01 12.89
CA PRO A 271 -33.14 15.08 11.79
C PRO A 271 -33.77 15.82 10.61
N VAL A 272 -33.15 15.70 9.42
CA VAL A 272 -33.75 16.10 8.15
C VAL A 272 -35.03 15.29 8.00
N ARG A 273 -36.13 15.91 8.42
CA ARG A 273 -37.49 15.41 8.25
C ARG A 273 -37.69 15.28 6.75
N ARG A 274 -37.77 14.03 6.27
CA ARG A 274 -38.24 13.70 4.91
C ARG A 274 -39.45 14.57 4.62
N ARG A 275 -39.33 15.49 3.65
CA ARG A 275 -40.48 16.25 3.15
C ARG A 275 -41.48 15.25 2.63
N GLY A 276 -42.61 15.18 3.32
CA GLY A 276 -43.71 14.29 3.02
C GLY A 276 -44.35 14.61 1.68
N HIS A 277 -44.88 13.56 1.07
CA HIS A 277 -46.05 13.63 0.21
C HIS A 277 -47.10 14.57 0.83
N LEU A 278 -47.55 15.52 0.01
CA LEU A 278 -48.63 16.45 0.30
C LEU A 278 -49.95 15.68 0.52
N PRO A 279 -50.68 15.91 1.62
CA PRO A 279 -52.12 15.72 1.67
C PRO A 279 -52.82 17.05 1.34
N GLY A 280 -53.90 16.96 0.56
CA GLY A 280 -54.68 18.09 0.08
C GLY A 280 -55.39 18.91 1.16
N PRO A 281 -55.98 20.06 0.78
CA PRO A 281 -56.53 21.03 1.71
C PRO A 281 -57.93 20.60 2.17
N ALA A 282 -58.11 20.40 3.47
CA ALA A 282 -59.42 20.35 4.10
C ALA A 282 -59.41 21.24 5.34
N GLY A 283 -60.09 22.37 5.24
CA GLY A 283 -60.21 23.32 6.35
C GLY A 283 -61.16 24.46 6.02
N ALA A 284 -62.46 24.20 5.98
CA ALA A 284 -63.49 25.18 6.31
C ALA A 284 -64.86 24.50 6.43
N ARG A 285 -65.29 24.21 7.65
CA ARG A 285 -66.70 24.37 8.07
C ARG A 285 -66.79 24.39 9.59
N GLN A 286 -67.12 25.58 10.09
CA GLN A 286 -67.69 25.82 11.42
C GLN A 286 -69.00 25.04 11.57
N HIS A 287 -69.30 24.52 12.76
CA HIS A 287 -70.50 24.84 13.56
C HIS A 287 -70.70 23.88 14.75
N ALA A 288 -71.07 24.51 15.88
CA ALA A 288 -72.03 24.05 16.90
C ALA A 288 -71.69 22.86 17.83
N ARG A 289 -71.14 23.22 19.00
CA ARG A 289 -71.69 23.03 20.37
C ARG A 289 -72.87 22.06 20.61
N VAL A 290 -72.69 21.30 21.72
CA VAL A 290 -73.66 20.91 22.78
C VAL A 290 -74.29 19.52 22.71
N GLY A 291 -73.96 18.71 23.72
CA GLY A 291 -74.93 18.03 24.59
C GLY A 291 -75.59 16.76 24.06
N ALA A 292 -75.03 15.61 24.42
CA ALA A 292 -75.78 14.36 24.50
C ALA A 292 -76.59 14.33 25.82
N PRO A 293 -77.84 13.84 25.78
CA PRO A 293 -78.30 12.98 26.85
C PRO A 293 -78.77 11.61 26.34
N ALA A 294 -79.01 10.74 27.31
CA ALA A 294 -79.15 9.29 27.26
C ALA A 294 -80.18 8.69 26.30
N ARG A 295 -79.92 7.41 25.97
CA ARG A 295 -80.81 6.33 25.50
C ARG A 295 -82.18 6.30 26.22
N PRO A 296 -83.25 5.68 25.66
CA PRO A 296 -83.29 4.54 24.73
C PRO A 296 -83.69 4.87 23.29
#